data_AF-A0A946HVB5-F1
#
_entry.id   AF-A0A946HVB5-F1
#
_cell.length_a   1.000
_cell.length_b   1.000
_cell.length_c   1.000
_cell.angle_alpha   90.00
_cell.angle_beta   90.00
_cell.angle_gamma   90.00
#
_symmetry.space_group_name_H-M   'P 1'
#
loop_
_entity.id
_entity.type
_entity.pdbx_description
1 polymer ?
#
loop_
_entity_poly.entity_id
_entity_poly.type
_entity_poly.pdbx_seq_one_letter_code
_entity_poly.pdbx_strand_id
1 'polypeptide(L)' 'MDSYKVYFLKSLKDKGFYIGCTSINLSHRLNKHNAGHVKSTKHRRPWK' A
#
# COMPACT_ATOMS: atom_id res chain seq x y z
N MET A 1 20.39 -2.53 11.72
CA MET A 1 20.47 -1.93 10.37
C MET A 1 19.14 -2.20 9.70
N ASP A 2 18.27 -1.20 9.59
CA ASP A 2 16.91 -1.41 9.12
C ASP A 2 16.90 -1.64 7.60
N SER A 3 16.38 -2.80 7.19
CA SER A 3 16.26 -3.17 5.77
C SER A 3 15.00 -2.55 5.18
N TYR A 4 15.16 -1.71 4.16
CA TYR A 4 14.04 -1.15 3.41
C TYR A 4 13.63 -2.09 2.29
N LYS A 5 12.32 -2.39 2.23
CA LYS A 5 11.72 -3.21 1.17
C LYS A 5 10.81 -2.35 0.31
N VAL A 6 10.96 -2.49 -1.00
CA VAL A 6 10.02 -1.94 -1.99
C VAL A 6 8.89 -2.93 -2.18
N TYR A 7 7.67 -2.42 -2.31
CA TYR A 7 6.46 -3.21 -2.54
C TYR A 7 5.55 -2.54 -3.54
N PHE A 8 4.67 -3.35 -4.12
CA PHE A 8 3.62 -2.92 -5.02
C PHE A 8 2.28 -3.41 -4.47
N LEU A 9 1.29 -2.53 -4.46
CA LEU A 9 -0.10 -2.85 -4.16
C LEU A 9 -0.93 -2.70 -5.44
N LYS A 10 -1.82 -3.64 -5.69
CA LYS A 10 -2.75 -3.59 -6.83
C LYS A 10 -4.12 -3.14 -6.34
N SER A 11 -4.63 -2.07 -6.94
CA SER A 11 -6.01 -1.66 -6.77
C SER A 11 -6.92 -2.71 -7.39
N LEU A 12 -7.81 -3.29 -6.60
CA LEU A 12 -8.82 -4.22 -7.12
C LEU A 12 -9.92 -3.48 -7.89
N LYS A 13 -10.10 -2.18 -7.59
CA LYS A 13 -11.09 -1.28 -8.20
C LYS A 13 -10.71 -0.86 -9.62
N ASP A 14 -9.51 -0.33 -9.81
CA ASP A 14 -9.06 0.25 -11.08
C ASP A 14 -7.93 -0.53 -11.75
N LYS A 15 -7.49 -1.65 -11.15
CA LYS A 15 -6.40 -2.53 -11.62
C LYS A 15 -5.03 -1.89 -11.69
N GLY A 16 -4.89 -0.61 -11.38
CA GLY A 16 -3.59 0.06 -11.37
C GLY A 16 -2.79 -0.26 -10.10
N PHE A 17 -1.52 0.15 -10.13
CA PHE A 17 -0.56 -0.14 -9.07
C PHE A 17 -0.24 1.10 -8.23
N TYR A 18 0.16 0.84 -6.99
CA TYR A 18 0.85 1.79 -6.13
C TYR A 18 2.18 1.17 -5.71
N ILE A 19 3.27 1.89 -5.89
CA ILE A 19 4.62 1.45 -5.50
C ILE A 19 5.05 2.27 -4.29
N GLY A 20 5.55 1.59 -3.27
CA GLY A 20 6.03 2.24 -2.05
C GLY A 20 7.22 1.49 -1.45
N CYS A 21 7.83 2.09 -0.44
CA CYS A 21 8.87 1.47 0.36
C CYS A 21 8.49 1.48 1.84
N THR A 22 9.05 0.55 2.60
CA THR A 22 8.90 0.54 4.05
C THR A 22 10.10 -0.16 4.68
N SER A 23 10.56 0.35 5.82
CA SER A 23 11.51 -0.34 6.71
C SER A 23 10.84 -1.39 7.59
N ILE A 24 9.50 -1.35 7.70
CA ILE A 24 8.72 -2.12 8.67
C ILE A 24 7.57 -2.88 7.99
N ASN A 25 6.90 -3.78 8.72
CA ASN A 25 5.93 -4.77 8.23
C ASN A 25 4.99 -4.33 7.06
N LEU A 26 5.03 -5.07 5.95
CA LEU A 26 4.21 -4.88 4.75
C LEU A 26 2.70 -5.02 5.02
N SER A 27 2.29 -5.93 5.92
CA SER A 27 0.88 -6.15 6.26
C SER A 27 0.26 -4.91 6.90
N HIS A 28 1.03 -4.18 7.73
CA HIS A 28 0.56 -2.93 8.32
C HIS A 28 0.36 -1.86 7.23
N ARG A 29 1.27 -1.80 6.24
CA ARG A 29 1.11 -0.90 5.09
C ARG A 29 -0.17 -1.21 4.32
N LEU A 30 -0.39 -2.47 3.96
CA LEU A 30 -1.60 -2.91 3.27
C LEU A 30 -2.87 -2.51 4.04
N ASN A 31 -2.91 -2.76 5.35
CA ASN A 31 -4.04 -2.38 6.21
C ASN A 31 -4.25 -0.86 6.23
N LYS A 32 -3.18 -0.06 6.33
CA LYS A 32 -3.28 1.40 6.30
C LYS A 32 -3.84 1.94 4.98
N HIS A 33 -3.45 1.35 3.85
CA HIS A 33 -3.99 1.68 2.53
C HIS A 33 -5.47 1.29 2.42
N ASN A 34 -5.87 0.11 2.92
CA ASN A 34 -7.26 -0.36 2.91
C ASN A 34 -8.18 0.39 3.91
N ALA A 35 -7.64 0.85 5.04
CA ALA A 35 -8.35 1.72 5.98
C ALA A 35 -8.59 3.13 5.40
N GLY A 36 -7.91 3.51 4.31
CA GLY A 36 -8.07 4.83 3.69
C GLY A 36 -7.27 5.94 4.37
N HIS A 37 -6.30 5.59 5.22
CA HIS A 37 -5.44 6.54 5.94
C HIS A 37 -4.37 7.18 5.05
N VAL A 38 -4.29 6.81 3.76
CA VAL A 38 -3.34 7.37 2.80
C VAL A 38 -4.11 8.14 1.73
N LYS A 39 -4.01 9.48 1.77
CA LYS A 39 -4.79 10.41 0.92
C LYS A 39 -4.73 10.08 -0.58
N SER A 40 -3.55 9.75 -1.10
CA SER A 40 -3.34 9.45 -2.53
C SER A 40 -3.94 8.11 -2.99
N THR A 41 -4.18 7.17 -2.07
CA THR A 41 -4.62 5.80 -2.41
C THR A 41 -6.00 5.45 -1.87
N LYS A 42 -6.56 6.26 -0.96
CA LYS A 42 -7.88 6.02 -0.34
C LYS A 42 -9.05 5.94 -1.33
N HIS A 43 -8.96 6.63 -2.47
CA HIS A 43 -10.03 6.63 -3.49
C HIS A 43 -9.99 5.41 -4.42
N ARG A 44 -8.88 4.67 -4.38
CA ARG A 44 -8.56 3.53 -5.26
C ARG A 44 -8.59 2.19 -4.50
N ARG A 45 -9.07 2.19 -3.25
CA ARG A 45 -9.32 0.96 -2.48
C ARG A 45 -10.39 0.08 -3.16
N PRO A 46 -10.44 -1.22 -2.86
CA PRO A 46 -9.52 -1.97 -1.99
C PRO A 46 -8.21 -2.36 -2.71
N TRP A 47 -7.16 -2.56 -1.92
CA TRP A 47 -5.80 -2.91 -2.33
C TRP A 47 -5.48 -4.36 -1.95
N LYS A 48 -4.70 -5.02 -2.80
CA LYS A 48 -4.08 -6.34 -2.58
C LYS A 48 -2.57 -6.25 -2.76
#